data_AF-A0A0G2F278-F1
#
_entry.id   AF-A0A0G2F278-F1
#
_cell.length_a   1.000
_cell.length_b   1.000
_cell.length_c   1.000
_cell.angle_alpha   90.00
_cell.angle_beta   90.00
_cell.angle_gamma   90.00
#
_symmetry.space_group_name_H-M   'P 1'
#
loop_
_entity.id
_entity.type
_entity.pdbx_description
1 polymer ?
#
loop_
_entity_poly.entity_id
_entity_poly.type
_entity_poly.pdbx_seq_one_letter_code
_entity_poly.pdbx_strand_id
1 'polypeptide(L)'
;MINVEIRLRRAIRLNDLVLVRRIVRNSPRVLQNPDFENRSNTSLHLAARDGFTDIAAFLIDAGHENDGISRNTDHDTPLMLAAACGQVEVGILLAARFPQCVPYINNNGMDVVSSTSSDAPHLNPC
;
A
#
# COMPACT_ATOMS: atom_id res chain seq x y z
N MET A 1 2.15 3.82 -26.47
CA MET A 1 3.21 3.58 -25.47
C MET A 1 2.55 3.57 -24.10
N ILE A 2 2.64 2.50 -23.31
CA ILE A 2 1.94 2.42 -22.00
C ILE A 2 2.67 3.34 -21.00
N ASN A 3 1.94 4.23 -20.33
CA ASN A 3 2.47 5.12 -19.28
C ASN A 3 3.23 4.30 -18.21
N VAL A 4 4.41 4.78 -17.80
CA VAL A 4 5.28 4.15 -16.79
C VAL A 4 4.53 3.90 -15.47
N GLU A 5 3.66 4.83 -15.07
CA GLU A 5 2.81 4.71 -13.88
C GLU A 5 1.88 3.49 -13.96
N ILE A 6 1.19 3.33 -15.10
CA ILE A 6 0.31 2.19 -15.36
C ILE A 6 1.11 0.89 -15.40
N ARG A 7 2.32 0.92 -16.00
CA ARG A 7 3.21 -0.24 -16.05
C ARG A 7 3.65 -0.65 -14.64
N LEU A 8 3.98 0.31 -13.78
CA LEU A 8 4.34 0.01 -12.39
C LEU A 8 3.17 -0.60 -11.63
N ARG A 9 1.96 -0.02 -11.74
CA ARG A 9 0.76 -0.59 -11.09
C ARG A 9 0.48 -2.02 -11.54
N ARG A 10 0.62 -2.30 -12.84
CA ARG A 10 0.49 -3.67 -13.37
C ARG A 10 1.57 -4.61 -12.83
N ALA A 11 2.82 -4.17 -12.77
CA ALA A 11 3.91 -4.98 -12.22
C ALA A 11 3.65 -5.36 -10.76
N ILE A 12 3.14 -4.42 -9.95
CA ILE A 12 2.77 -4.68 -8.56
C ILE A 12 1.63 -5.70 -8.49
N ARG A 13 0.53 -5.52 -9.24
CA ARG A 13 -0.60 -6.46 -9.25
C ARG A 13 -0.24 -7.88 -9.71
N LEU A 14 0.80 -8.01 -10.54
CA LEU A 14 1.33 -9.28 -11.00
C LEU A 14 2.39 -9.87 -10.03
N ASN A 15 2.65 -9.20 -8.90
CA ASN A 15 3.73 -9.52 -7.96
C ASN A 15 5.12 -9.65 -8.62
N ASP A 16 5.37 -8.88 -9.68
CA ASP A 16 6.65 -8.88 -10.41
C ASP A 16 7.64 -7.91 -9.75
N LEU A 17 8.23 -8.35 -8.66
CA LEU A 17 9.21 -7.59 -7.90
C LEU A 17 10.44 -7.18 -8.74
N VAL A 18 10.85 -8.01 -9.71
CA VAL A 18 12.00 -7.70 -10.57
C VAL A 18 11.67 -6.51 -11.48
N LEU A 19 10.49 -6.51 -12.09
CA LEU A 19 10.03 -5.41 -12.92
C LEU A 19 9.77 -4.15 -12.09
N VAL A 20 9.19 -4.27 -10.90
CA VAL A 20 9.02 -3.15 -9.95
C VAL A 20 10.37 -2.50 -9.66
N ARG A 21 11.38 -3.28 -9.24
CA ARG A 21 12.73 -2.78 -8.98
C ARG A 21 13.32 -2.05 -10.18
N ARG A 22 13.18 -2.64 -11.38
CA ARG A 22 13.70 -2.05 -12.61
C ARG A 22 13.02 -0.73 -12.95
N ILE A 23 11.69 -0.64 -12.82
CA ILE A 23 10.94 0.57 -13.11
C ILE A 23 11.30 1.67 -12.11
N VAL A 24 11.27 1.39 -10.80
CA VAL A 24 11.56 2.38 -9.75
C VAL A 24 12.99 2.91 -9.87
N ARG A 25 13.98 2.05 -10.12
CA ARG A 25 15.39 2.48 -10.31
C ARG A 25 15.57 3.39 -11.52
N ASN A 26 14.86 3.11 -12.62
CA ASN A 26 14.94 3.92 -13.84
C ASN A 26 14.07 5.18 -13.79
N SER A 27 13.09 5.23 -12.88
CA SER A 27 12.10 6.30 -12.81
C SER A 27 11.67 6.50 -11.35
N PRO A 28 12.55 7.05 -10.48
CA PRO A 28 12.26 7.18 -9.05
C PRO A 28 11.04 8.06 -8.76
N ARG A 29 10.68 8.97 -9.68
CA ARG A 29 9.49 9.82 -9.60
C ARG A 29 8.18 9.03 -9.51
N VAL A 30 8.15 7.79 -10.01
CA VAL A 30 6.95 6.94 -9.92
C VAL A 30 6.93 6.06 -8.68
N LEU A 31 7.79 6.30 -7.68
CA LEU A 31 7.81 5.47 -6.47
C LEU A 31 6.45 5.47 -5.75
N GLN A 32 5.91 6.66 -5.47
CA GLN A 32 4.60 6.79 -4.82
C GLN A 32 3.45 6.37 -5.74
N ASN A 33 3.39 6.90 -6.97
CA ASN A 33 2.44 6.52 -8.03
C ASN A 33 0.99 6.34 -7.55
N PRO A 34 0.36 7.39 -7.02
CA PRO A 34 -1.05 7.38 -6.67
C PRO A 34 -1.94 7.16 -7.90
N ASP A 35 -2.91 6.25 -7.79
CA ASP A 35 -3.93 6.02 -8.81
C ASP A 35 -5.15 6.93 -8.58
N PHE A 36 -5.10 8.18 -9.05
CA PHE A 36 -6.15 9.18 -8.80
C PHE A 36 -7.54 8.75 -9.30
N GLU A 37 -7.60 7.87 -10.29
CA GLU A 37 -8.84 7.27 -10.81
C GLU A 37 -9.40 6.17 -9.90
N ASN A 38 -8.61 5.68 -8.93
CA ASN A 38 -8.97 4.57 -8.06
C ASN A 38 -8.51 4.82 -6.61
N ARG A 39 -9.24 5.72 -5.95
CA ARG A 39 -9.04 6.11 -4.55
C ARG A 39 -7.67 6.71 -4.23
N SER A 40 -6.90 7.12 -5.23
CA SER A 40 -5.51 7.61 -5.03
C SER A 40 -4.60 6.61 -4.31
N ASN A 41 -4.85 5.31 -4.47
CA ASN A 41 -4.00 4.28 -3.87
C ASN A 41 -2.58 4.37 -4.45
N THR A 42 -1.58 4.52 -3.58
CA THR A 42 -0.15 4.52 -3.95
C THR A 42 0.36 3.09 -4.18
N SER A 43 1.57 2.96 -4.72
CA SER A 43 2.25 1.67 -4.88
C SER A 43 2.28 0.84 -3.59
N LEU A 44 2.47 1.50 -2.43
CA LEU A 44 2.50 0.83 -1.13
C LEU A 44 1.10 0.40 -0.67
N HIS A 45 0.05 1.18 -0.94
CA HIS A 45 -1.34 0.75 -0.72
C HIS A 45 -1.67 -0.52 -1.50
N LEU A 46 -1.25 -0.60 -2.77
CA LEU A 46 -1.47 -1.78 -3.60
C LEU A 46 -0.74 -3.01 -3.05
N ALA A 47 0.55 -2.88 -2.71
CA ALA A 47 1.33 -3.97 -2.13
C ALA A 47 0.77 -4.42 -0.78
N ALA A 48 0.29 -3.49 0.04
CA ALA A 48 -0.28 -3.76 1.35
C ALA A 48 -1.63 -4.48 1.27
N ARG A 49 -2.52 -4.05 0.38
CA ARG A 49 -3.81 -4.68 0.13
C ARG A 49 -3.65 -6.13 -0.37
N ASP A 50 -2.72 -6.34 -1.29
CA ASP A 50 -2.52 -7.64 -1.96
C ASP A 50 -1.54 -8.57 -1.20
N GLY A 51 -0.93 -8.11 -0.10
CA GLY A 51 -0.05 -8.93 0.74
C GLY A 51 1.37 -9.14 0.19
N PHE A 52 1.85 -8.27 -0.70
CA PHE A 52 3.16 -8.42 -1.34
C PHE A 52 4.29 -7.86 -0.46
N THR A 53 4.67 -8.63 0.56
CA THR A 53 5.69 -8.26 1.57
C THR A 53 7.02 -7.82 0.96
N ASP A 54 7.54 -8.55 -0.03
CA ASP A 54 8.82 -8.20 -0.67
C ASP A 54 8.76 -6.89 -1.46
N ILE A 55 7.62 -6.63 -2.12
CA ILE A 55 7.39 -5.38 -2.85
C ILE A 55 7.24 -4.24 -1.85
N ALA A 56 6.45 -4.42 -0.79
CA ALA A 56 6.30 -3.44 0.27
C ALA A 56 7.65 -3.09 0.91
N ALA A 57 8.45 -4.09 1.30
CA ALA A 57 9.79 -3.89 1.84
C ALA A 57 10.69 -3.09 0.89
N PHE A 58 10.72 -3.47 -0.40
CA PHE A 58 11.50 -2.74 -1.39
C PHE A 58 11.04 -1.29 -1.55
N LEU A 59 9.73 -1.03 -1.62
CA LEU A 59 9.19 0.33 -1.75
C LEU A 59 9.56 1.19 -0.54
N ILE A 60 9.47 0.63 0.66
CA ILE A 60 9.86 1.28 1.92
C ILE A 60 11.36 1.61 1.91
N ASP A 61 12.20 0.64 1.59
CA ASP A 61 13.66 0.82 1.54
C ASP A 61 14.08 1.79 0.42
N ALA A 62 13.27 1.94 -0.63
CA ALA A 62 13.46 2.94 -1.68
C ALA A 62 13.01 4.36 -1.27
N GLY A 63 12.47 4.54 -0.06
CA GLY A 63 12.09 5.83 0.50
C GLY A 63 10.66 6.29 0.18
N HIS A 64 9.74 5.36 -0.07
CA HIS A 64 8.36 5.69 -0.48
C HIS A 64 7.64 6.63 0.52
N GLU A 65 7.86 6.43 1.81
CA GLU A 65 7.24 7.19 2.91
C GLU A 65 8.21 8.20 3.57
N ASN A 66 9.30 8.60 2.91
CA ASN A 66 10.29 9.53 3.48
C ASN A 66 9.74 10.95 3.71
N ASP A 67 8.80 11.39 2.86
CA ASP A 67 8.21 12.72 2.92
C ASP A 67 6.93 12.77 3.78
N GLY A 68 6.57 11.65 4.42
CA GLY A 68 5.36 11.50 5.24
C GLY A 68 4.56 10.26 4.86
N ILE A 69 3.62 9.89 5.71
CA ILE A 69 2.78 8.69 5.53
C ILE A 69 1.68 8.95 4.50
N SER A 70 1.68 8.13 3.45
CA SER A 70 0.70 8.13 2.38
C SER A 70 -0.70 7.84 2.92
N ARG A 71 -1.67 8.65 2.49
CA ARG A 71 -3.09 8.44 2.74
C ARG A 71 -3.85 8.53 1.43
N ASN A 72 -4.73 7.57 1.19
CA ASN A 72 -5.57 7.53 0.00
C ASN A 72 -6.76 8.51 0.13
N THR A 73 -7.71 8.54 -0.81
CA THR A 73 -8.87 9.45 -0.76
C THR A 73 -9.79 9.23 0.44
N ASP A 74 -9.83 8.00 0.95
CA ASP A 74 -10.60 7.61 2.13
C ASP A 74 -9.84 7.91 3.43
N HIS A 75 -8.66 8.52 3.32
CA HIS A 75 -7.69 8.71 4.39
C HIS A 75 -7.15 7.40 4.99
N ASP A 76 -7.33 6.27 4.30
CA ASP A 76 -6.69 5.03 4.70
C ASP A 76 -5.19 5.11 4.47
N THR A 77 -4.44 4.51 5.38
CA THR A 77 -3.00 4.26 5.24
C THR A 77 -2.76 2.88 4.61
N PRO A 78 -1.56 2.60 4.08
CA PRO A 78 -1.23 1.25 3.62
C PRO A 78 -1.42 0.19 4.72
N LEU A 79 -1.13 0.54 5.98
CA LEU A 79 -1.31 -0.36 7.12
C LEU A 79 -2.79 -0.69 7.36
N MET A 80 -3.69 0.29 7.25
CA MET A 80 -5.13 0.05 7.39
C MET A 80 -5.67 -0.90 6.30
N LEU A 81 -5.18 -0.78 5.06
CA LEU A 81 -5.56 -1.70 3.99
C LEU A 81 -5.01 -3.12 4.23
N ALA A 82 -3.76 -3.26 4.67
CA ALA A 82 -3.21 -4.56 5.03
C ALA A 82 -4.04 -5.22 6.14
N ALA A 83 -4.39 -4.47 7.18
CA ALA A 83 -5.23 -4.92 8.27
C ALA A 83 -6.63 -5.36 7.81
N ALA A 84 -7.32 -4.52 7.05
CA ALA A 84 -8.67 -4.81 6.53
C ALA A 84 -8.69 -6.01 5.57
N CYS A 85 -7.60 -6.24 4.82
CA CYS A 85 -7.47 -7.38 3.93
C CYS A 85 -6.86 -8.63 4.60
N GLY A 86 -6.57 -8.60 5.90
CA GLY A 86 -5.99 -9.72 6.63
C GLY A 86 -4.53 -10.05 6.27
N GLN A 87 -3.80 -9.10 5.70
CA GLN A 87 -2.41 -9.26 5.26
C GLN A 87 -1.43 -9.08 6.42
N VAL A 88 -1.34 -10.10 7.27
CA VAL A 88 -0.61 -10.05 8.55
C VAL A 88 0.87 -9.71 8.37
N GLU A 89 1.57 -10.36 7.43
CA GLU A 89 3.02 -10.16 7.24
C GLU A 89 3.37 -8.73 6.83
N VAL A 90 2.63 -8.18 5.85
CA VAL A 90 2.81 -6.79 5.41
C VAL A 90 2.38 -5.82 6.51
N GLY A 91 1.31 -6.12 7.24
CA GLY A 91 0.84 -5.33 8.37
C GLY A 91 1.90 -5.22 9.47
N ILE A 92 2.54 -6.34 9.84
CA ILE A 92 3.65 -6.35 10.82
C ILE A 92 4.82 -5.52 10.30
N LEU A 93 5.21 -5.69 9.03
CA LEU A 93 6.30 -4.91 8.42
C LEU A 93 6.02 -3.41 8.48
N LEU A 94 4.81 -2.99 8.09
CA LEU A 94 4.40 -1.59 8.08
C LEU A 94 4.30 -1.01 9.50
N ALA A 95 3.73 -1.74 10.45
CA ALA A 95 3.65 -1.30 11.85
C ALA A 95 5.04 -1.18 12.51
N ALA A 96 5.97 -2.08 12.16
CA ALA A 96 7.34 -2.02 12.65
C ALA A 96 8.14 -0.85 12.07
N ARG A 97 7.93 -0.53 10.78
CA ARG A 97 8.62 0.58 10.09
C ARG A 97 7.99 1.94 10.38
N PHE A 98 6.68 1.99 10.59
CA PHE A 98 5.91 3.23 10.75
C PHE A 98 4.91 3.16 11.91
N PRO A 99 5.35 3.02 13.17
CA PRO A 99 4.44 2.96 14.31
C PRO A 99 3.58 4.22 14.48
N GLN A 100 4.01 5.36 13.93
CA GLN A 100 3.27 6.62 13.99
C GLN A 100 1.97 6.64 13.19
N CYS A 101 1.75 5.70 12.26
CA CYS A 101 0.52 5.65 11.47
C CYS A 101 -0.59 4.81 12.12
N VAL A 102 -0.26 4.02 13.16
CA VAL A 102 -1.21 3.20 13.92
C VAL A 102 -2.40 4.00 14.47
N PRO A 103 -2.22 5.19 15.10
CA PRO A 103 -3.34 5.96 15.65
C PRO A 103 -4.08 6.81 14.61
N TYR A 104 -3.69 6.75 13.32
CA TYR A 104 -4.41 7.51 12.30
C TYR A 104 -5.83 6.98 12.18
N ILE A 105 -6.75 7.86 11.79
CA ILE A 105 -8.13 7.51 11.48
C ILE A 105 -8.43 7.84 10.03
N ASN A 106 -9.22 7.00 9.39
CA ASN A 106 -9.73 7.25 8.05
C ASN A 106 -10.99 8.14 8.11
N ASN A 107 -11.61 8.39 6.96
CA ASN A 107 -12.84 9.19 6.86
C ASN A 107 -14.03 8.62 7.62
N ASN A 108 -14.01 7.32 7.92
CA ASN A 108 -15.05 6.65 8.70
C ASN A 108 -14.79 6.74 10.21
N GLY A 109 -13.72 7.44 10.63
CA GLY A 109 -13.30 7.50 12.03
C GLY A 109 -12.66 6.21 12.54
N MET A 110 -12.31 5.28 11.64
CA MET A 110 -11.73 3.99 11.97
C MET A 110 -10.19 4.10 11.97
N ASP A 111 -9.57 3.64 13.04
CA ASP A 111 -8.15 3.36 13.11
C ASP A 111 -7.81 1.94 12.63
N VAL A 112 -6.54 1.57 12.64
CA VAL A 112 -6.11 0.22 12.22
C VAL A 112 -6.69 -0.89 13.10
N VAL A 113 -6.84 -0.67 14.41
CA VAL A 113 -7.32 -1.72 15.32
C VAL A 113 -8.82 -1.95 15.18
N SER A 114 -9.61 -0.89 15.00
CA SER A 114 -11.04 -0.98 14.70
C SER A 114 -11.30 -1.65 13.34
N SER A 115 -10.43 -1.43 12.35
CA SER A 115 -10.57 -2.11 11.05
C SER A 115 -10.27 -3.61 11.09
N THR A 116 -9.47 -4.09 12.05
CA THR A 116 -9.22 -5.53 12.26
C THR A 116 -10.31 -6.26 13.05
N SER A 117 -11.10 -5.54 13.84
CA SER A 117 -12.05 -6.12 14.83
C SER A 117 -13.49 -6.19 14.33
N SER A 118 -13.75 -5.72 13.11
CA SER A 118 -15.00 -5.99 12.43
C SER A 118 -14.97 -7.45 12.00
N ASP A 119 -15.72 -8.32 12.70
CA ASP A 119 -16.05 -9.66 12.25
C ASP A 119 -16.26 -9.64 10.73
N ALA A 120 -15.48 -10.42 10.00
CA ALA A 120 -15.60 -10.53 8.55
C ALA A 120 -16.47 -11.75 8.19
N PRO A 121 -17.81 -11.70 8.21
CA PRO A 121 -18.60 -12.48 7.30
C PRO A 121 -18.68 -11.71 5.98
N HIS A 122 -18.34 -12.38 4.89
CA HIS A 122 -18.35 -11.88 3.51
C HIS A 122 -17.06 -11.18 3.04
N LEU A 123 -16.01 -12.01 2.91
CA LEU A 123 -15.15 -11.98 1.74
C LEU A 123 -16.03 -11.85 0.48
N ASN A 124 -16.09 -10.65 -0.11
CA ASN A 124 -16.05 -10.59 -1.56
C ASN A 124 -14.55 -10.58 -1.89
N PRO A 125 -14.00 -11.64 -2.51
CA PRO A 125 -12.67 -11.53 -3.08
C PRO A 125 -12.72 -10.42 -4.14
N CYS A 126 -11.61 -9.69 -4.24
CA CYS A 126 -11.40 -8.68 -5.27
C CYS A 126 -11.69 -9.21 -6.67
#